data_AF-A6DL37-F1
#
_entry.id   AF-A6DL37-F1
#
_cell.length_a   1.000
_cell.length_b   1.000
_cell.length_c   1.000
_cell.angle_alpha   90.00
_cell.angle_beta   90.00
_cell.angle_gamma   90.00
#
_symmetry.space_group_name_H-M   'P 1'
#
loop_
_entity.id
_entity.type
_entity.pdbx_description
1 polymer ?
#
loop_
_entity_poly.entity_id
_entity_poly.type
_entity_poly.pdbx_seq_one_letter_code
_entity_poly.pdbx_strand_id
1 'polypeptide(L)'
;MACGCTLFTWDQGKIENDAVGFVDMHNVVLYKSMDELIEKLTILRNDDSLTKKIALNGQVLVQHSHTWSHAAKTITQLIEPPLREKTCIKSLFGLKKNYKLKK
;
A
#
# COMPACT_ATOMS: atom_id res chain seq x y z
N MET A 1 -5.42 10.19 -6.38
CA MET A 1 -5.56 9.70 -4.99
C MET A 1 -4.84 10.59 -3.98
N ALA A 2 -3.50 10.65 -3.91
CA ALA A 2 -2.81 11.42 -2.87
C ALA A 2 -3.11 12.93 -2.89
N CYS A 3 -3.28 13.49 -4.09
CA CYS A 3 -3.71 14.88 -4.32
C CYS A 3 -5.23 15.12 -4.11
N GLY A 4 -6.00 14.12 -3.66
CA GLY A 4 -7.44 14.24 -3.45
C GLY A 4 -8.30 14.10 -4.71
N CYS A 5 -7.76 13.55 -5.80
CA CYS A 5 -8.56 13.19 -6.99
C CYS A 5 -9.08 11.75 -6.92
N THR A 6 -10.32 11.54 -7.37
CA THR A 6 -10.90 10.21 -7.66
C THR A 6 -10.08 9.52 -8.74
N LEU A 7 -9.69 8.27 -8.48
CA LEU A 7 -8.98 7.44 -9.44
C LEU A 7 -9.93 6.44 -10.09
N PHE A 8 -9.86 6.34 -11.41
CA PHE A 8 -10.40 5.24 -12.18
C PHE A 8 -9.26 4.33 -12.61
N THR A 9 -9.41 3.03 -12.45
CA THR A 9 -8.41 2.04 -12.86
C THR A 9 -9.05 0.72 -13.27
N TRP A 10 -8.34 -0.04 -14.09
CA TRP A 10 -8.73 -1.41 -14.44
C TRP A 10 -8.82 -2.31 -13.20
N ASP A 11 -9.84 -3.15 -13.14
CA ASP A 11 -9.96 -4.19 -12.11
C ASP A 11 -8.94 -5.31 -12.38
N GLN A 12 -7.92 -5.39 -11.53
CA GLN A 12 -6.82 -6.37 -11.62
C GLN A 12 -7.19 -7.76 -11.08
N GLY A 13 -8.45 -7.94 -10.66
CA GLY A 13 -8.94 -9.14 -9.98
C GLY A 13 -8.84 -9.03 -8.46
N LYS A 14 -9.58 -9.91 -7.77
CA LYS A 14 -9.77 -9.83 -6.32
C LYS A 14 -8.47 -9.84 -5.52
N ILE A 15 -7.52 -10.70 -5.88
CA ILE A 15 -6.27 -10.88 -5.13
C ILE A 15 -5.44 -9.59 -5.13
N GLU A 16 -5.24 -9.00 -6.31
CA GLU A 16 -4.49 -7.75 -6.48
C GLU A 16 -5.22 -6.58 -5.80
N ASN A 17 -6.53 -6.45 -6.01
CA ASN A 17 -7.29 -5.36 -5.40
C ASN A 17 -7.27 -5.42 -3.87
N ASP A 18 -7.45 -6.62 -3.29
CA ASP A 18 -7.40 -6.82 -1.84
C ASP A 18 -5.99 -6.50 -1.30
N ALA A 19 -4.92 -6.90 -2.01
CA ALA A 19 -3.54 -6.65 -1.61
C ALA A 19 -3.20 -5.15 -1.57
N VAL A 20 -3.73 -4.37 -2.52
CA VAL A 20 -3.54 -2.91 -2.58
C VAL A 20 -4.53 -2.17 -1.66
N GLY A 21 -5.60 -2.83 -1.21
CA GLY A 21 -6.67 -2.26 -0.39
C GLY A 21 -7.73 -1.51 -1.20
N PHE A 22 -7.86 -1.82 -2.49
CA PHE A 22 -8.83 -1.23 -3.40
C PHE A 22 -10.22 -1.83 -3.19
N VAL A 23 -11.21 -0.95 -3.01
CA VAL A 23 -12.61 -1.30 -2.90
C VAL A 23 -13.39 -0.42 -3.88
N ASP A 24 -14.02 -1.08 -4.86
CA ASP A 24 -14.76 -0.41 -5.93
C ASP A 24 -15.85 0.52 -5.37
N MET A 25 -15.98 1.70 -5.98
CA MET A 25 -16.90 2.77 -5.60
C MET A 25 -16.80 3.22 -4.13
N HIS A 26 -15.73 2.84 -3.42
CA HIS A 26 -15.47 3.27 -2.04
C HIS A 26 -14.22 4.13 -1.92
N ASN A 27 -13.08 3.67 -2.45
CA ASN A 27 -11.80 4.40 -2.41
C ASN A 27 -11.13 4.53 -3.80
N VAL A 28 -11.65 3.80 -4.78
CA VAL A 28 -11.25 3.82 -6.19
C VAL A 28 -12.45 3.44 -7.04
N VAL A 29 -12.45 3.79 -8.32
CA VAL A 29 -13.42 3.28 -9.29
C VAL A 29 -12.75 2.22 -10.14
N LEU A 30 -13.15 0.97 -9.97
CA LEU A 30 -12.67 -0.15 -10.77
C LEU A 30 -13.55 -0.33 -12.00
N TYR A 31 -12.99 -0.76 -13.13
CA TYR A 31 -13.76 -1.10 -14.33
C TYR A 31 -13.10 -2.23 -15.12
N LYS A 32 -13.91 -2.99 -15.87
CA LYS A 32 -13.48 -4.09 -16.76
C LYS A 32 -13.83 -3.86 -18.22
N SER A 33 -14.54 -2.77 -18.53
CA SER A 33 -14.90 -2.42 -19.90
C SER A 33 -15.06 -0.91 -20.05
N MET A 34 -15.10 -0.46 -21.31
CA MET A 34 -15.39 0.95 -21.61
C MET A 34 -16.82 1.32 -21.20
N ASP A 35 -17.79 0.42 -21.36
CA ASP A 35 -19.18 0.67 -20.99
C ASP A 35 -19.32 0.87 -19.48
N GLU A 36 -18.66 0.02 -18.67
CA GLU A 36 -18.65 0.15 -17.21
C GLU A 36 -17.96 1.45 -16.76
N LEU A 37 -16.88 1.85 -17.44
CA LEU A 37 -16.21 3.12 -17.18
C LEU A 37 -17.15 4.30 -17.44
N ILE A 38 -17.86 4.32 -18.58
CA ILE A 38 -18.80 5.37 -18.96
C ILE A 38 -19.98 5.43 -17.98
N GLU A 39 -20.52 4.27 -17.60
CA GLU A 39 -21.60 4.15 -16.63
C GLU A 39 -21.21 4.76 -15.28
N LYS A 40 -20.08 4.31 -14.71
CA LYS A 40 -19.60 4.78 -13.40
C LYS A 40 -19.22 6.26 -13.45
N LEU A 41 -18.62 6.73 -14.54
CA LEU A 41 -18.35 8.16 -14.73
C LEU A 41 -19.64 8.98 -14.76
N THR A 42 -20.69 8.47 -15.41
CA THR A 42 -21.99 9.15 -15.47
C THR A 42 -22.64 9.23 -14.09
N ILE A 43 -22.56 8.16 -13.28
CA ILE A 43 -23.02 8.17 -11.88
C ILE A 43 -22.27 9.28 -11.11
N LEU A 44 -20.94 9.30 -11.18
CA LEU A 44 -20.13 10.26 -10.43
C LEU A 44 -20.32 11.72 -10.87
N ARG A 45 -20.59 11.97 -12.16
CA ARG A 45 -20.91 13.32 -12.65
C ARG A 45 -22.27 13.83 -12.16
N ASN A 46 -23.17 12.93 -11.78
CA ASN A 46 -24.49 13.28 -11.22
C ASN A 46 -24.51 13.26 -9.68
N ASP A 47 -23.44 12.79 -9.03
CA ASP A 47 -23.30 12.75 -7.57
C ASP A 47 -21.92 13.25 -7.12
N ASP A 48 -21.83 14.56 -6.94
CA ASP A 48 -20.64 15.24 -6.42
C ASP A 48 -20.26 14.78 -5.01
N SER A 49 -21.24 14.38 -4.19
CA SER A 49 -21.01 13.94 -2.81
C SER A 49 -20.28 12.60 -2.80
N LEU A 50 -20.77 11.65 -3.59
CA LEU A 50 -20.13 10.35 -3.79
C LEU A 50 -18.72 10.52 -4.37
N THR A 51 -18.55 11.37 -5.37
CA THR A 51 -17.24 11.65 -5.97
C THR A 51 -16.24 12.15 -4.94
N LYS A 52 -16.63 13.13 -4.11
CA LYS A 52 -15.78 13.66 -3.02
C LYS A 52 -15.47 12.60 -1.97
N LYS A 53 -16.44 11.75 -1.63
CA LYS A 53 -16.26 10.66 -0.66
C LYS A 53 -15.24 9.63 -1.16
N ILE A 54 -15.34 9.20 -2.42
CA ILE A 54 -14.39 8.25 -3.01
C ILE A 54 -12.99 8.86 -3.04
N ALA A 55 -12.87 10.12 -3.48
CA ALA A 55 -11.60 10.84 -3.48
C ALA A 55 -10.95 10.92 -2.09
N LEU A 56 -11.72 11.26 -1.07
CA LEU A 56 -11.27 11.33 0.33
C LEU A 56 -10.80 9.97 0.83
N ASN A 57 -11.60 8.91 0.65
CA ASN A 57 -11.24 7.56 1.09
C ASN A 57 -9.99 7.05 0.37
N GLY A 58 -9.86 7.34 -0.93
CA GLY A 58 -8.67 7.03 -1.70
C GLY A 58 -7.44 7.78 -1.20
N GLN A 59 -7.58 9.06 -0.85
CA GLN A 59 -6.51 9.85 -0.25
C GLN A 59 -6.06 9.28 1.11
N VAL A 60 -7.01 8.93 1.98
CA VAL A 60 -6.75 8.30 3.28
C VAL A 60 -5.99 6.98 3.09
N LEU A 61 -6.44 6.10 2.18
CA LEU A 61 -5.77 4.84 1.90
C LEU A 61 -4.29 5.04 1.54
N VAL A 62 -3.98 5.95 0.62
CA VAL A 62 -2.60 6.12 0.14
C VAL A 62 -1.72 6.82 1.18
N GLN A 63 -2.27 7.75 1.97
CA GLN A 63 -1.53 8.43 3.03
C GLN A 63 -1.21 7.51 4.22
N HIS A 64 -1.98 6.45 4.43
CA HIS A 64 -1.71 5.48 5.49
C HIS A 64 -0.87 4.29 5.02
N SER A 65 -1.22 3.67 3.89
CA SER A 65 -0.68 2.35 3.50
C SER A 65 0.31 2.40 2.34
N HIS A 66 0.32 3.47 1.55
CA HIS A 66 1.15 3.58 0.33
C HIS A 66 2.23 4.66 0.43
N THR A 67 2.67 4.98 1.65
CA THR A 67 3.77 5.92 1.87
C THR A 67 5.12 5.23 1.79
N TRP A 68 6.15 6.00 1.46
CA TRP A 68 7.54 5.52 1.53
C TRP A 68 7.88 4.95 2.92
N SER A 69 7.52 5.66 3.99
CA SER A 69 7.79 5.22 5.36
C SER A 69 7.13 3.90 5.70
N HIS A 70 5.90 3.67 5.22
CA HIS A 70 5.22 2.39 5.40
C HIS A 70 5.94 1.27 4.63
N ALA A 71 6.22 1.49 3.34
CA ALA A 71 6.90 0.52 2.49
C ALA A 71 8.29 0.14 3.04
N ALA A 72 9.11 1.14 3.41
CA ALA A 72 10.45 0.94 3.96
C ALA A 72 10.43 0.13 5.26
N LYS A 73 9.46 0.41 6.15
CA LYS A 73 9.26 -0.34 7.39
C LYS A 73 8.91 -1.80 7.10
N THR A 74 7.94 -2.05 6.22
CA THR A 74 7.50 -3.41 5.87
C THR A 74 8.64 -4.22 5.24
N ILE A 75 9.37 -3.63 4.30
CA ILE A 75 10.52 -4.28 3.66
C ILE A 75 11.59 -4.64 4.70
N THR A 76 11.94 -3.69 5.57
CA THR A 76 12.96 -3.92 6.61
C THR A 76 12.55 -5.04 7.56
N GLN A 77 11.28 -5.09 7.97
CA GLN A 77 10.74 -6.15 8.82
C GLN A 77 10.76 -7.54 8.17
N LEU A 78 10.53 -7.62 6.86
CA LEU A 78 10.58 -8.88 6.12
C LEU A 78 12.02 -9.38 5.90
N ILE A 79 12.98 -8.46 5.79
CA ILE A 79 14.40 -8.77 5.56
C ILE A 79 15.15 -9.03 6.88
N GLU A 80 14.69 -8.52 8.02
CA GLU A 80 15.33 -8.74 9.32
C GLU A 80 15.57 -10.22 9.69
N PRO A 81 14.58 -11.13 9.53
CA PRO A 81 14.77 -12.56 9.82
C PRO A 81 15.85 -13.26 8.97
N PRO A 82 15.90 -13.14 7.62
CA PRO A 82 16.93 -13.79 6.82
C PRO A 82 18.36 -13.24 7.07
N LEU A 83 18.48 -12.03 7.61
CA LEU A 83 19.79 -11.45 7.98
C LEU A 83 20.28 -11.88 9.39
N ARG A 84 19.54 -12.71 10.13
CA ARG A 84 19.87 -13.09 11.53
C ARG A 84 20.96 -14.14 11.70
N GLU A 85 21.54 -14.69 10.65
CA GLU A 85 22.77 -15.46 10.81
C GLU A 85 23.89 -14.51 11.24
N LYS A 86 23.99 -14.29 12.56
CA LYS A 86 25.11 -13.61 13.19
C LYS A 86 26.34 -14.43 12.87
N THR A 87 27.08 -14.04 11.84
CA THR A 87 28.42 -14.59 11.62
C THR A 87 29.23 -14.23 12.86
N CYS A 88 29.47 -15.22 13.72
CA CYS A 88 30.41 -15.07 14.81
C CYS A 88 31.79 -14.97 14.16
N ILE A 89 32.25 -13.74 13.92
CA ILE A 89 33.65 -13.51 13.57
C ILE A 89 34.44 -13.97 14.78
N LYS A 90 35.02 -15.17 14.70
CA LYS A 90 35.95 -15.67 15.71
C LYS A 90 37.11 -14.66 15.74
N SER A 91 37.16 -13.82 16.77
CA SER A 91 38.38 -13.06 17.02
C SER A 91 39.50 -14.07 17.23
N LEU A 92 40.70 -13.76 16.76
CA LEU A 92 41.84 -14.67 16.73
C LEU A 92 42.28 -15.23 18.12
N PHE A 93 41.56 -14.90 19.20
CA PHE A 93 41.83 -15.32 20.58
C PHE A 93 40.55 -15.55 21.41
N GLY A 94 39.47 -16.10 20.84
CA GLY A 94 38.38 -16.70 21.61
C GLY A 94 37.53 -15.78 22.51
N LEU A 95 37.81 -14.47 22.57
CA LEU A 95 36.99 -13.51 23.31
C LEU A 95 35.74 -13.15 22.51
N LYS A 96 34.60 -13.75 22.91
CA LYS A 96 33.25 -13.39 22.44
C LYS A 96 32.89 -11.99 22.95
N LYS A 97 32.98 -10.96 22.09
CA LYS A 97 32.31 -9.68 22.35
C LYS A 97 30.83 -9.81 22.01
N ASN A 98 29.99 -9.92 23.03
CA ASN A 98 28.56 -9.78 22.88
C ASN A 98 28.23 -8.30 22.63
N TYR A 99 28.09 -7.90 21.37
CA TYR A 99 27.56 -6.57 21.05
C TYR A 99 26.06 -6.56 21.35
N LYS A 100 25.67 -5.88 22.43
CA LYS A 100 24.28 -5.48 22.69
C LYS A 100 23.99 -4.25 21.83
N LEU A 101 23.14 -4.41 20.82
CA LEU A 101 22.53 -3.26 20.14
C LEU A 101 21.55 -2.61 21.12
N LYS A 102 21.75 -1.32 21.39
CA LYS A 102 20.75 -0.51 22.11
C LYS A 102 19.47 -0.51 21.27
N LYS A 103 18.36 -0.89 21.92
CA LYS A 103 17.01 -0.70 21.40
C LYS A 103 16.70 0.79 21.28
#